data_AF-A0A0M9BR84-F1
#
_entry.id   AF-A0A0M9BR84-F1
#
_cell.length_a   1.000
_cell.length_b   1.000
_cell.length_c   1.000
_cell.angle_alpha   90.00
_cell.angle_beta   90.00
_cell.angle_gamma   90.00
#
_symmetry.space_group_name_H-M   'P 1'
#
loop_
_entity.id
_entity.type
_entity.pdbx_description
1 polymer ?
#
loop_
_entity_poly.entity_id
_entity_poly.type
_entity_poly.pdbx_seq_one_letter_code
_entity_poly.pdbx_strand_id
1 'polypeptide(L)'
;MSAYNLNSVRLQVIEAGEDKVFMVTGGRSHIGAVATFYPDRERVSGATVHIPGHKEQELCERLARKAALHLKVTVTVIMGIHFDAITRMQIDEIVQTAEKLLDEELYQTGRLIQ
;
A
#
# COMPACT_ATOMS: atom_id res chain seq x y z
N MET A 1 -2.73 -7.25 -22.90
CA MET A 1 -2.81 -8.20 -21.78
C MET A 1 -1.69 -7.88 -20.80
N SER A 2 -1.95 -7.91 -19.49
CA SER A 2 -0.96 -7.76 -18.42
C SER A 2 -0.60 -9.13 -17.90
N ALA A 3 0.51 -9.70 -18.39
CA ALA A 3 1.00 -10.99 -17.95
C ALA A 3 1.48 -10.90 -16.48
N TYR A 4 1.33 -12.00 -15.74
CA TYR A 4 1.80 -12.08 -14.37
C TYR A 4 3.31 -11.84 -14.29
N ASN A 5 3.72 -10.83 -13.53
CA ASN A 5 5.12 -10.51 -13.27
C ASN A 5 5.25 -9.82 -11.92
N LEU A 6 5.67 -10.58 -10.90
CA LEU A 6 5.80 -10.09 -9.54
C LEU A 6 6.83 -8.95 -9.41
N ASN A 7 7.87 -8.94 -10.25
CA ASN A 7 8.88 -7.87 -10.27
C ASN A 7 8.33 -6.52 -10.73
N SER A 8 7.12 -6.48 -11.29
CA SER A 8 6.45 -5.21 -11.64
C SER A 8 5.72 -4.58 -10.47
N VAL A 9 5.52 -5.32 -9.37
CA VAL A 9 4.95 -4.79 -8.13
C VAL A 9 5.99 -3.89 -7.48
N ARG A 10 5.59 -2.65 -7.21
CA ARG A 10 6.47 -1.62 -6.66
C ARG A 10 5.72 -0.73 -5.70
N LEU A 11 6.47 -0.17 -4.77
CA LEU A 11 6.03 0.86 -3.85
C LEU A 11 6.84 2.12 -4.13
N GLN A 12 6.16 3.25 -4.24
CA GLN A 12 6.78 4.57 -4.35
C GLN A 12 6.31 5.43 -3.18
N VAL A 13 7.22 6.21 -2.60
CA VAL A 13 6.91 7.14 -1.52
C VAL A 13 6.93 8.57 -2.05
N ILE A 14 5.94 9.35 -1.67
CA ILE A 14 5.88 10.78 -1.88
C ILE A 14 5.77 11.44 -0.50
N GLU A 15 6.70 12.36 -0.25
CA GLU A 15 6.71 13.19 0.96
C GLU A 15 5.66 14.30 0.86
N ALA A 16 4.83 14.44 1.89
CA ALA A 16 3.82 15.48 2.01
C ALA A 16 4.04 16.26 3.32
N GLY A 17 5.18 16.95 3.42
CA GLY A 17 5.65 17.48 4.70
C GLY A 17 6.11 16.33 5.60
N GLU A 18 5.52 16.22 6.79
CA GLU A 18 5.76 15.08 7.69
C GLU A 18 4.93 13.84 7.30
N ASP A 19 3.85 14.05 6.54
CA ASP A 19 2.95 12.99 6.10
C ASP A 19 3.52 12.23 4.89
N LYS A 20 3.05 11.00 4.68
CA LYS A 20 3.52 10.13 3.59
C LYS A 20 2.39 9.71 2.67
N VAL A 21 2.68 9.65 1.38
CA VAL A 21 1.84 8.97 0.39
C VAL A 21 2.59 7.78 -0.18
N PHE A 22 2.03 6.58 -0.05
CA PHE A 22 2.55 5.36 -0.64
C PHE A 22 1.73 4.97 -1.86
N MET A 23 2.38 4.86 -3.02
CA MET A 23 1.75 4.38 -4.24
C MET A 23 2.19 2.94 -4.53
N VAL A 24 1.28 1.99 -4.35
CA VAL A 24 1.50 0.55 -4.53
C VAL A 24 0.87 0.09 -5.84
N THR A 25 1.70 -0.30 -6.80
CA THR A 25 1.24 -0.58 -8.17
C THR A 25 1.91 -1.82 -8.74
N GLY A 26 1.28 -2.45 -9.73
CA GLY A 26 1.84 -3.63 -10.43
C GLY A 26 1.06 -3.96 -11.69
N GLY A 27 1.71 -4.61 -12.66
CA GLY A 27 1.13 -4.92 -13.96
C GLY A 27 0.54 -3.68 -14.65
N ARG A 28 -0.73 -3.74 -15.07
CA ARG A 28 -1.46 -2.59 -15.59
C ARG A 28 -1.98 -1.73 -14.43
N SER A 29 -1.12 -0.82 -13.99
CA SER A 29 -1.40 0.07 -12.86
C SER A 29 -2.67 0.92 -13.10
N HIS A 30 -3.44 1.10 -12.05
CA HIS A 30 -4.66 1.92 -12.01
C HIS A 30 -4.88 2.37 -10.55
N ILE A 31 -6.00 3.02 -10.26
CA ILE A 31 -6.42 3.30 -8.88
C ILE A 31 -7.62 2.39 -8.59
N GLY A 32 -7.40 1.36 -7.77
CA GLY A 32 -8.45 0.44 -7.32
C GLY A 32 -8.94 0.77 -5.90
N ALA A 33 -8.04 1.27 -5.05
CA ALA A 33 -8.37 1.75 -3.71
C ALA A 33 -7.43 2.86 -3.24
N VAL A 34 -7.94 3.71 -2.35
CA VAL A 34 -7.18 4.74 -1.62
C VAL A 34 -7.57 4.67 -0.15
N ALA A 35 -6.59 4.58 0.74
CA ALA A 35 -6.81 4.54 2.19
C ALA A 35 -5.98 5.63 2.87
N THR A 36 -6.61 6.45 3.71
CA THR A 36 -5.93 7.48 4.50
C THR A 36 -6.16 7.22 5.98
N PHE A 37 -5.07 7.09 6.73
CA PHE A 37 -5.07 6.87 8.17
C PHE A 37 -4.16 7.86 8.88
N TYR A 38 -4.54 8.29 10.07
CA TYR A 38 -3.83 9.29 10.86
C TYR A 38 -3.82 8.90 12.35
N PRO A 39 -2.83 9.37 13.13
CA PRO A 39 -2.79 9.17 14.57
C PRO A 39 -4.00 9.79 15.27
N ASP A 40 -4.65 9.02 16.14
CA ASP A 40 -5.77 9.44 16.98
C ASP A 40 -5.55 8.89 18.39
N ARG A 41 -4.88 9.70 19.22
CA ARG A 41 -4.38 9.32 20.55
C ARG A 41 -3.45 8.08 20.45
N GLU A 42 -3.79 7.00 21.16
CA GLU A 42 -3.06 5.72 21.18
C GLU A 42 -3.46 4.78 20.02
N ARG A 43 -4.23 5.26 19.05
CA ARG A 43 -4.74 4.48 17.92
C ARG A 43 -4.51 5.21 16.60
N VAL A 44 -4.94 4.60 15.51
CA VAL A 44 -5.08 5.27 14.21
C VAL A 44 -6.53 5.19 13.74
N SER A 45 -7.01 6.31 13.22
CA SER A 45 -8.33 6.50 12.64
C SER A 45 -8.18 6.85 11.17
N GLY A 46 -9.18 6.57 10.35
CA GLY A 46 -9.05 6.72 8.90
C GLY A 46 -10.22 6.16 8.12
N ALA A 47 -10.11 6.26 6.80
CA ALA A 47 -11.11 5.77 5.87
C ALA A 47 -10.45 5.19 4.61
N THR A 48 -11.14 4.24 4.00
CA THR A 48 -10.76 3.63 2.73
C THR A 48 -11.87 3.87 1.71
N VAL A 49 -11.50 4.37 0.54
CA VAL A 49 -12.38 4.49 -0.63
C VAL A 49 -11.92 3.47 -1.66
N HIS A 50 -12.85 2.65 -2.15
CA HIS A 50 -12.58 1.66 -3.20
C HIS A 50 -13.39 1.98 -4.46
N ILE A 51 -12.83 1.67 -5.61
CA ILE A 51 -13.54 1.77 -6.90
C ILE A 51 -14.30 0.46 -7.12
N PRO A 52 -15.61 0.49 -7.46
CA PRO A 52 -16.37 -0.73 -7.70
C PRO A 52 -15.74 -1.65 -8.75
N GLY A 53 -15.70 -2.95 -8.47
CA GLY A 53 -15.09 -3.96 -9.36
C GLY A 53 -13.61 -4.26 -9.08
N HIS A 54 -12.99 -3.48 -8.20
CA HIS A 54 -11.60 -3.64 -7.76
C HIS A 54 -11.50 -4.43 -6.44
N LYS A 55 -10.35 -5.05 -6.16
CA LYS A 55 -10.16 -5.98 -5.03
C LYS A 55 -9.09 -5.54 -4.04
N GLU A 56 -8.51 -4.36 -4.24
CA GLU A 56 -7.36 -3.87 -3.49
C GLU A 56 -7.73 -3.27 -2.12
N GLN A 57 -9.03 -3.11 -1.82
CA GLN A 57 -9.51 -2.39 -0.63
C GLN A 57 -8.88 -2.88 0.68
N GLU A 58 -8.96 -4.19 0.96
CA GLU A 58 -8.51 -4.75 2.24
C GLU A 58 -6.99 -4.59 2.43
N LEU A 59 -6.21 -4.84 1.38
CA LEU A 59 -4.77 -4.67 1.41
C LEU A 59 -4.39 -3.20 1.55
N CYS A 60 -5.03 -2.31 0.78
CA CYS A 60 -4.79 -0.87 0.83
C CYS A 60 -5.03 -0.31 2.24
N GLU A 61 -6.15 -0.67 2.87
CA GLU A 61 -6.47 -0.30 4.25
C GLU A 61 -5.42 -0.81 5.24
N ARG A 62 -5.06 -2.10 5.13
CA ARG A 62 -4.10 -2.74 6.01
C ARG A 62 -2.73 -2.06 5.96
N LEU A 63 -2.23 -1.75 4.76
CA LEU A 63 -0.96 -1.06 4.57
C LEU A 63 -1.00 0.36 5.15
N ALA A 64 -2.05 1.14 4.88
CA ALA A 64 -2.17 2.51 5.39
C ALA A 64 -2.22 2.56 6.91
N ARG A 65 -3.03 1.69 7.51
CA ARG A 65 -3.14 1.55 8.97
C ARG A 65 -1.79 1.18 9.60
N LYS A 66 -1.07 0.20 9.03
CA LYS A 66 0.24 -0.26 9.51
C LYS A 66 1.28 0.87 9.45
N ALA A 67 1.35 1.56 8.32
CA ALA A 67 2.30 2.66 8.12
C ALA A 67 2.03 3.84 9.05
N ALA A 68 0.77 4.26 9.21
CA ALA A 68 0.40 5.34 10.14
C ALA A 68 0.74 5.00 11.60
N LEU A 69 0.51 3.74 12.02
CA LEU A 69 0.88 3.27 13.36
C LEU A 69 2.40 3.29 13.57
N HIS A 70 3.17 2.89 12.56
CA HIS A 70 4.62 2.81 12.64
C HIS A 70 5.28 4.19 12.65
N LEU A 71 4.88 5.05 11.72
CA LEU A 71 5.51 6.36 11.49
C LEU A 71 4.95 7.46 12.39
N LYS A 72 3.76 7.27 12.98
CA LYS A 72 3.06 8.26 13.81
C LYS A 72 2.77 9.59 13.09
N VAL A 73 2.51 9.52 11.79
CA VAL A 73 2.10 10.64 10.92
C VAL A 73 0.89 10.23 10.10
N THR A 74 0.26 11.18 9.39
CA THR A 74 -0.81 10.84 8.45
C THR A 74 -0.21 10.10 7.25
N VAL A 75 -0.85 9.01 6.85
CA VAL A 75 -0.45 8.21 5.72
C VAL A 75 -1.62 8.00 4.77
N THR A 76 -1.37 8.22 3.48
CA THR A 76 -2.27 7.79 2.40
C THR A 76 -1.62 6.68 1.58
N VAL A 77 -2.31 5.57 1.38
CA VAL A 77 -1.93 4.53 0.42
C VAL A 77 -2.84 4.61 -0.79
N ILE A 78 -2.27 4.66 -1.98
CA ILE A 78 -2.98 4.55 -3.26
C ILE A 78 -2.56 3.22 -3.87
N MET A 79 -3.52 2.35 -4.20
CA MET A 79 -3.25 1.00 -4.67
C MET A 79 -3.98 0.67 -5.96
N GLY A 80 -3.27 0.04 -6.90
CA GLY A 80 -3.89 -0.62 -8.04
C GLY A 80 -2.93 -1.54 -8.78
N ILE A 81 -3.28 -2.83 -8.77
CA ILE A 81 -2.48 -3.91 -9.31
C ILE A 81 -3.38 -4.73 -10.22
N HIS A 82 -3.03 -4.86 -11.50
CA HIS A 82 -3.82 -5.65 -12.44
C HIS A 82 -2.96 -6.61 -13.26
N PHE A 83 -3.29 -7.89 -13.14
CA PHE A 83 -2.76 -8.96 -13.97
C PHE A 83 -3.92 -9.79 -14.50
N ASP A 84 -3.85 -10.19 -15.77
CA ASP A 84 -4.91 -10.98 -16.39
C ASP A 84 -4.80 -12.44 -15.93
N ALA A 85 -5.95 -13.09 -15.65
CA ALA A 85 -6.07 -14.52 -15.36
C ALA A 85 -5.16 -15.05 -14.24
N ILE A 86 -4.97 -14.27 -13.16
CA ILE A 86 -4.17 -14.70 -12.01
C ILE A 86 -4.87 -15.72 -11.12
N THR A 87 -4.09 -16.66 -10.60
CA THR A 87 -4.53 -17.68 -9.65
C THR A 87 -4.59 -17.13 -8.22
N ARG A 88 -5.22 -17.86 -7.30
CA ARG A 88 -5.23 -17.48 -5.89
C ARG A 88 -3.82 -17.41 -5.28
N MET A 89 -2.96 -18.38 -5.63
CA MET A 89 -1.56 -18.39 -5.19
C MET A 89 -0.82 -17.14 -5.63
N GLN A 90 -1.02 -16.69 -6.88
CA GLN A 90 -0.41 -15.46 -7.40
C GLN A 90 -0.96 -14.21 -6.72
N ILE A 91 -2.26 -14.19 -6.36
CA ILE A 91 -2.83 -13.11 -5.54
C ILE A 91 -2.13 -13.04 -4.19
N ASP A 92 -1.94 -14.19 -3.52
CA ASP A 92 -1.27 -14.25 -2.22
C ASP A 92 0.21 -13.81 -2.34
N GLU A 93 0.93 -14.18 -3.41
CA GLU A 93 2.29 -13.69 -3.70
C GLU A 93 2.34 -12.17 -3.88
N ILE A 94 1.37 -11.59 -4.60
CA ILE A 94 1.26 -10.13 -4.77
C ILE A 94 1.03 -9.43 -3.42
N VAL A 95 0.14 -9.98 -2.60
CA VAL A 95 -0.15 -9.45 -1.25
C VAL A 95 1.11 -9.45 -0.40
N GLN A 96 1.81 -10.59 -0.32
CA GLN A 96 3.05 -10.72 0.44
C GLN A 96 4.15 -9.77 -0.06
N THR A 97 4.24 -9.59 -1.39
CA THR A 97 5.22 -8.67 -1.99
C THR A 97 4.92 -7.23 -1.62
N ALA A 98 3.66 -6.80 -1.68
CA ALA A 98 3.27 -5.44 -1.30
C ALA A 98 3.52 -5.16 0.20
N GLU A 99 3.22 -6.14 1.07
CA GLU A 99 3.50 -6.04 2.50
C GLU A 99 4.99 -5.97 2.79
N LYS A 100 5.80 -6.80 2.12
CA LYS A 100 7.26 -6.79 2.24
C LYS A 100 7.86 -5.45 1.81
N LEU A 101 7.42 -4.90 0.66
CA LEU A 101 7.90 -3.62 0.17
C LEU A 101 7.61 -2.48 1.16
N LEU A 102 6.43 -2.49 1.79
CA LEU A 102 6.11 -1.52 2.84
C LEU A 102 7.04 -1.71 4.05
N ASP A 103 7.25 -2.94 4.50
CA ASP A 103 8.07 -3.21 5.68
C ASP A 103 9.53 -2.81 5.49
N GLU A 104 10.07 -3.04 4.29
CA GLU A 104 11.40 -2.58 3.91
C GLU A 104 11.49 -1.05 3.94
N GLU A 105 10.51 -0.35 3.39
CA GLU A 105 10.46 1.12 3.38
C GLU A 105 10.36 1.72 4.79
N LEU A 106 9.49 1.16 5.63
CA LEU A 106 9.33 1.56 7.03
C LEU A 106 10.63 1.33 7.82
N TYR A 107 11.31 0.21 7.59
CA TYR A 107 12.58 -0.09 8.25
C TYR A 107 13.71 0.88 7.86
N GLN A 108 13.81 1.26 6.57
CA GLN A 108 14.80 2.25 6.15
C GLN A 108 14.54 3.62 6.76
N THR A 109 13.26 4.03 6.82
CA THR A 109 12.87 5.30 7.45
C THR A 109 13.26 5.33 8.93
N GLY A 110 13.07 4.22 9.66
CA GLY A 110 13.44 4.11 11.07
C GLY A 110 14.95 4.19 11.37
N ARG A 111 15.82 3.87 10.40
CA ARG A 111 17.29 4.00 10.55
C ARG A 111 17.80 5.43 10.39
N LEU A 112 17.03 6.32 9.78
CA LEU A 112 17.44 7.72 9.55
C LEU A 112 17.14 8.63 10.76
N ILE A 113 16.40 8.13 11.76
CA ILE A 113 15.96 8.88 12.94
C ILE A 113 16.71 8.42 14.22
N GLN A 114 17.75 7.56 14.08
CA GLN A 114 18.70 7.21 15.15
C GLN A 114 20.04 7.89 14.92
#